data_AF-A0A961A1S3-F1
#
_entry.id   AF-A0A961A1S3-F1
#
_cell.length_a   1.000
_cell.length_b   1.000
_cell.length_c   1.000
_cell.angle_alpha   90.00
_cell.angle_beta   90.00
_cell.angle_gamma   90.00
#
_symmetry.space_group_name_H-M   'P 1'
#
loop_
_entity.id
_entity.type
_entity.pdbx_description
1 polymer ?
#
loop_
_entity_poly.entity_id
_entity_poly.type
_entity_poly.pdbx_seq_one_letter_code
_entity_poly.pdbx_strand_id
1 'polypeptide(L)'
;FNLNLLKRLNRECQSNFDLDKFEHLAFYNKEKGRMEMHLKSLEPQEVLVGEKEISFQKNETIHTENSYKYSVEDFKSLAQKAGWNFKKLWTDEKSYFSLQYYQN
;
A
#
# COMPACT_ATOMS: atom_id res chain seq x y z
N PHE A 1 -5.45 8.53 6.84
CA PHE A 1 -5.90 7.85 5.61
C PHE A 1 -6.07 6.34 5.83
N ASN A 2 -5.03 5.59 6.21
CA ASN A 2 -5.10 4.12 6.27
C ASN A 2 -6.19 3.57 7.23
N LEU A 3 -6.30 4.11 8.46
CA LEU A 3 -7.33 3.71 9.44
C LEU A 3 -8.78 3.92 8.94
N ASN A 4 -8.98 4.76 7.92
CA ASN A 4 -10.30 4.94 7.32
C ASN A 4 -10.83 3.65 6.68
N LEU A 5 -9.97 2.71 6.30
CA LEU A 5 -10.39 1.38 5.85
C LEU A 5 -11.19 0.66 6.95
N LEU A 6 -10.71 0.66 8.18
CA LEU A 6 -11.42 0.04 9.32
C LEU A 6 -12.74 0.77 9.61
N LYS A 7 -12.73 2.12 9.57
CA LYS A 7 -13.95 2.92 9.70
C LYS A 7 -15.01 2.56 8.66
N ARG A 8 -14.59 2.33 7.42
CA ARG A 8 -15.49 1.92 6.33
C ARG A 8 -15.97 0.49 6.52
N LEU A 9 -15.11 -0.45 6.92
CA LEU A 9 -15.52 -1.82 7.23
C LEU A 9 -16.59 -1.86 8.32
N ASN A 10 -16.44 -1.06 9.37
CA ASN A 10 -17.48 -0.96 10.40
C ASN A 10 -18.84 -0.54 9.83
N ARG A 11 -18.84 0.45 8.93
CA ARG A 11 -20.07 0.98 8.31
C ARG A 11 -20.65 0.04 7.24
N GLU A 12 -19.82 -0.52 6.39
CA GLU A 12 -20.22 -1.19 5.14
C GLU A 12 -20.34 -2.71 5.29
N CYS A 13 -19.58 -3.30 6.22
CA CYS A 13 -19.52 -4.73 6.46
C CYS A 13 -20.00 -5.11 7.86
N GLN A 14 -20.65 -4.20 8.58
CA GLN A 14 -21.15 -4.40 9.94
C GLN A 14 -20.04 -4.93 10.88
N SER A 15 -18.83 -4.38 10.73
CA SER A 15 -17.70 -4.72 11.59
C SER A 15 -17.65 -3.87 12.86
N ASN A 16 -16.84 -4.28 13.83
CA ASN A 16 -16.69 -3.59 15.13
C ASN A 16 -15.23 -3.24 15.48
N PHE A 17 -14.38 -2.93 14.49
CA PHE A 17 -13.01 -2.48 14.75
C PHE A 17 -13.00 -1.26 15.69
N ASP A 18 -12.25 -1.36 16.80
CA ASP A 18 -11.89 -0.20 17.60
C ASP A 18 -10.63 0.44 17.00
N LEU A 19 -10.79 1.63 16.41
CA LEU A 19 -9.71 2.29 15.68
C LEU A 19 -8.54 2.71 16.58
N ASP A 20 -8.78 2.96 17.87
CA ASP A 20 -7.74 3.38 18.81
C ASP A 20 -6.79 2.21 19.17
N LYS A 21 -7.18 0.98 18.83
CA LYS A 21 -6.39 -0.24 19.03
C LYS A 21 -5.55 -0.63 17.81
N PHE A 22 -5.55 0.18 16.76
CA PHE A 22 -4.72 -0.01 15.58
C PHE A 22 -3.89 1.23 15.28
N GLU A 23 -2.64 1.03 14.91
CA GLU A 23 -1.79 2.12 14.41
C GLU A 23 -1.40 1.92 12.95
N HIS A 24 -1.15 3.03 12.27
CA HIS A 24 -0.60 3.00 10.93
C HIS A 24 0.90 2.66 10.99
N LEU A 25 1.29 1.62 10.28
CA LEU A 25 2.70 1.25 10.09
C LEU A 25 3.06 1.40 8.61
N ALA A 26 4.10 2.17 8.30
CA ALA A 26 4.63 2.30 6.96
C ALA A 26 6.15 2.07 6.96
N PHE A 27 6.63 1.23 6.05
CA PHE A 27 8.06 0.94 5.92
C PHE A 27 8.45 0.67 4.47
N TYR A 28 9.73 0.83 4.16
CA TYR A 28 10.27 0.53 2.84
C TYR A 28 10.78 -0.93 2.80
N ASN A 29 10.14 -1.75 1.97
CA ASN A 29 10.62 -3.09 1.67
C ASN A 29 11.68 -3.00 0.56
N LYS A 30 12.96 -3.04 0.97
CA LYS A 30 14.12 -2.92 0.06
C LYS A 30 14.18 -4.01 -0.99
N GLU A 31 13.87 -5.25 -0.61
CA GLU A 31 13.94 -6.41 -1.51
C GLU A 31 12.92 -6.30 -2.65
N LYS A 32 11.75 -5.72 -2.37
CA LYS A 32 10.67 -5.55 -3.35
C LYS A 32 10.60 -4.16 -3.98
N GLY A 33 11.47 -3.23 -3.58
CA GLY A 33 11.50 -1.87 -4.11
C GLY A 33 10.21 -1.08 -3.88
N ARG A 34 9.56 -1.21 -2.72
CA ARG A 34 8.23 -0.62 -2.48
C ARG A 34 8.05 -0.12 -1.05
N MET A 35 7.22 0.92 -0.90
CA MET A 35 6.61 1.22 0.40
C MET A 35 5.48 0.24 0.66
N GLU A 36 5.40 -0.30 1.87
CA GLU A 36 4.27 -1.08 2.35
C GLU A 36 3.55 -0.29 3.43
N MET A 37 2.22 -0.29 3.37
CA MET A 37 1.37 0.31 4.38
C MET A 37 0.56 -0.78 5.06
N HIS A 38 0.60 -0.77 6.37
CA HIS A 38 -0.02 -1.74 7.24
C HIS A 38 -0.86 -1.04 8.31
N LEU A 39 -1.78 -1.80 8.89
CA LEU A 39 -2.44 -1.50 10.15
C LEU A 39 -1.97 -2.52 11.17
N LYS A 40 -1.36 -2.07 12.27
CA LYS A 40 -0.80 -2.94 13.30
C LYS A 40 -1.70 -2.92 14.52
N SER A 41 -2.09 -4.11 14.99
CA SER A 41 -2.82 -4.27 16.24
C SER A 41 -1.93 -3.90 17.44
N LEU A 42 -2.43 -3.06 18.33
CA LEU A 42 -1.68 -2.62 19.52
C LEU A 42 -1.78 -3.61 20.70
N GLU A 43 -2.77 -4.50 20.66
CA GLU A 43 -3.05 -5.50 21.69
C GLU A 43 -3.75 -6.74 21.10
N PRO A 44 -3.86 -7.85 21.84
CA PRO A 44 -4.73 -8.94 21.42
C PRO A 44 -6.20 -8.49 21.42
N GLN A 45 -6.92 -8.73 20.34
CA GLN A 45 -8.32 -8.33 20.21
C GLN A 45 -9.07 -9.21 19.22
N GLU A 46 -10.39 -9.33 19.40
CA GLU A 46 -11.29 -10.03 18.50
C GLU A 46 -12.17 -9.01 17.80
N VAL A 47 -12.27 -9.13 16.47
CA VAL A 47 -13.07 -8.25 15.63
C VAL A 47 -14.08 -9.10 14.88
N LEU A 48 -15.35 -8.72 15.00
CA LEU A 48 -16.43 -9.22 14.19
C LEU A 48 -16.43 -8.50 12.84
N VAL A 49 -16.48 -9.26 11.75
CA VAL A 49 -16.63 -8.77 10.37
C VAL A 49 -17.80 -9.52 9.73
N GLY A 50 -18.97 -8.88 9.73
CA GLY A 50 -20.23 -9.56 9.40
C GLY A 50 -20.52 -10.62 10.45
N GLU A 51 -20.52 -11.89 10.06
CA GLU A 51 -20.74 -13.04 10.96
C GLU A 51 -19.44 -13.75 11.36
N LYS A 52 -18.29 -13.28 10.87
CA LYS A 52 -16.99 -13.93 11.12
C LYS A 52 -16.22 -13.19 12.20
N GLU A 53 -15.74 -13.93 13.17
CA GLU A 53 -14.80 -13.43 14.17
C GLU A 53 -13.37 -13.64 13.70
N ILE A 54 -12.56 -12.60 13.83
CA ILE A 54 -11.14 -12.59 13.47
C ILE A 54 -10.36 -12.14 14.70
N SER A 55 -9.49 -13.00 15.20
CA SER A 55 -8.59 -12.67 16.30
C SER A 55 -7.29 -12.06 15.76
N PHE A 56 -6.83 -11.01 16.42
CA PHE A 56 -5.52 -10.40 16.19
C PHE A 56 -4.66 -10.55 17.43
N GLN A 57 -3.38 -10.89 17.24
CA GLN A 57 -2.36 -10.81 18.28
C GLN A 57 -1.78 -9.40 18.37
N LYS A 58 -1.14 -9.08 19.49
CA LYS A 58 -0.36 -7.84 19.62
C LYS A 58 0.73 -7.80 18.55
N ASN A 59 0.87 -6.65 17.89
CA ASN A 59 1.77 -6.40 16.76
C ASN A 59 1.45 -7.16 15.47
N GLU A 60 0.37 -7.94 15.42
CA GLU A 60 -0.10 -8.51 14.15
C GLU A 60 -0.51 -7.39 13.19
N THR A 61 -0.25 -7.58 11.89
CA THR A 61 -0.47 -6.52 10.89
C THR A 61 -1.40 -6.97 9.78
N ILE A 62 -2.25 -6.04 9.34
CA ILE A 62 -3.03 -6.13 8.09
C ILE A 62 -2.27 -5.33 7.04
N HIS A 63 -1.83 -5.99 5.96
CA HIS A 63 -1.27 -5.30 4.79
C HIS A 63 -2.39 -4.62 4.01
N THR A 64 -2.32 -3.30 3.85
CA THR A 64 -3.35 -2.52 3.14
C THR A 64 -2.91 -2.00 1.78
N GLU A 65 -1.62 -1.70 1.57
CA GLU A 65 -1.17 -1.10 0.30
C GLU A 65 0.29 -1.41 -0.05
N ASN A 66 0.57 -1.47 -1.36
CA ASN A 66 1.91 -1.44 -1.93
C ASN A 66 2.08 -0.22 -2.82
N SER A 67 3.11 0.58 -2.59
CA SER A 67 3.53 1.66 -3.49
C SER A 67 4.94 1.38 -4.01
N TYR A 68 5.00 0.72 -5.17
CA TYR A 68 6.25 0.40 -5.85
C TYR A 68 6.98 1.67 -6.30
N LYS A 69 8.30 1.65 -6.14
CA LYS A 69 9.21 2.71 -6.57
C LYS A 69 10.07 2.14 -7.68
N TYR A 70 10.19 2.91 -8.76
CA TYR A 70 10.93 2.51 -9.94
C TYR A 70 12.01 3.54 -10.22
N SER A 71 13.20 3.08 -10.55
CA SER A 71 14.11 3.94 -11.33
C SER A 71 13.53 4.17 -12.72
N VAL A 72 14.08 5.17 -13.42
CA VAL A 72 13.70 5.44 -14.81
C VAL A 72 13.96 4.20 -15.68
N GLU A 73 15.10 3.54 -15.46
CA GLU A 73 15.54 2.35 -16.19
C GLU A 73 14.63 1.14 -15.91
N ASP A 74 14.24 0.91 -14.66
CA ASP A 74 13.33 -0.18 -14.29
C ASP A 74 11.99 -0.04 -15.02
N PHE A 75 11.43 1.18 -15.02
CA PHE A 75 10.13 1.41 -15.64
C PHE A 75 10.21 1.37 -17.17
N LYS A 76 11.30 1.86 -17.79
CA LYS A 76 11.56 1.69 -19.23
C LYS A 76 11.61 0.23 -19.62
N SER A 77 12.32 -0.62 -18.87
CA SER A 77 12.38 -2.06 -19.13
C SER A 77 11.01 -2.71 -19.03
N LEU A 78 10.21 -2.34 -18.02
CA LEU A 78 8.85 -2.84 -17.85
C LEU A 78 7.94 -2.45 -19.03
N ALA A 79 7.97 -1.18 -19.46
CA ALA A 79 7.18 -0.69 -20.57
C ALA A 79 7.57 -1.35 -21.91
N GLN A 80 8.86 -1.54 -22.15
CA GLN A 80 9.37 -2.24 -23.34
C GLN A 80 8.89 -3.70 -23.41
N LYS A 81 8.89 -4.42 -22.28
CA LYS A 81 8.34 -5.78 -22.21
C LYS A 81 6.84 -5.83 -22.54
N ALA A 82 6.12 -4.73 -22.29
CA ALA A 82 4.72 -4.57 -22.66
C ALA A 82 4.52 -4.05 -24.11
N GLY A 83 5.59 -3.93 -24.91
CA GLY A 83 5.54 -3.51 -26.32
C GLY A 83 5.60 -2.00 -26.54
N TRP A 84 5.85 -1.20 -25.50
CA TRP A 84 5.86 0.26 -25.61
C TRP A 84 7.26 0.83 -25.82
N ASN A 85 7.40 1.79 -26.74
CA ASN A 85 8.68 2.43 -27.02
C ASN A 85 8.79 3.76 -26.29
N PHE A 86 9.90 3.95 -25.57
CA PHE A 86 10.20 5.20 -24.86
C PHE A 86 10.37 6.36 -25.85
N LYS A 87 9.74 7.51 -25.57
CA LYS A 87 9.84 8.71 -26.39
C LYS A 87 10.42 9.89 -25.63
N LYS A 88 9.95 10.13 -24.41
CA LYS A 88 10.36 11.31 -23.64
C LYS A 88 10.24 11.10 -22.14
N LEU A 89 11.13 11.75 -21.40
CA LEU A 89 11.20 11.79 -19.95
C LEU A 89 11.17 13.24 -19.50
N TRP A 90 10.40 13.51 -18.46
CA TRP A 90 10.48 14.73 -17.65
C TRP A 90 10.66 14.34 -16.19
N THR A 91 11.46 15.10 -15.46
CA THR A 91 11.65 14.94 -14.01
C THR A 91 11.56 16.30 -13.34
N ASP A 92 11.30 16.30 -12.03
CA ASP A 92 11.58 17.46 -11.20
C ASP A 92 13.10 17.72 -11.10
N GLU A 93 13.49 18.89 -10.60
CA GLU A 93 14.89 19.32 -10.48
C GLU A 93 15.74 18.34 -9.64
N LYS A 94 15.14 17.66 -8.67
CA LYS A 94 15.82 16.70 -7.79
C LYS A 94 15.69 15.26 -8.26
N SER A 95 15.00 15.01 -9.37
CA SER A 95 14.78 13.68 -9.95
C SER A 95 14.12 12.69 -8.98
N TYR A 96 13.20 13.16 -8.13
CA TYR A 96 12.42 12.32 -7.21
C TYR A 96 11.17 11.73 -7.86
N PHE A 97 10.67 12.34 -8.93
CA PHE A 97 9.54 11.87 -9.69
C PHE A 97 9.81 12.00 -11.19
N SER A 98 9.29 11.05 -11.98
CA SER A 98 9.36 11.10 -13.43
C SER A 98 8.00 10.95 -14.08
N LEU A 99 7.77 11.73 -15.14
CA LEU A 99 6.72 11.49 -16.12
C LEU A 99 7.38 10.96 -17.39
N GLN A 100 6.91 9.82 -17.87
CA GLN A 100 7.49 9.15 -19.04
C GLN A 100 6.43 8.94 -20.12
N TYR A 101 6.72 9.42 -21.33
CA TYR A 101 5.86 9.25 -22.49
C TYR A 101 6.37 8.09 -23.35
N TYR A 102 5.46 7.16 -23.66
CA TYR A 102 5.69 6.01 -24.51
C TYR A 102 4.68 5.97 -25.66
N GLN A 103 5.07 5.34 -26.76
CA GLN A 103 4.24 5.15 -27.94
C GLN A 103 4.49 3.75 -28.52
N ASN A 104 3.43 3.12 -29.01
CA ASN A 104 3.48 1.88 -29.79
C ASN A 104 3.16 2.21 -31.26
#